data_AF-A0A4V3N902-F1
#
_entry.id   AF-A0A4V3N902-F1
#
_cell.length_a   1.000
_cell.length_b   1.000
_cell.length_c   1.000
_cell.angle_alpha   90.00
_cell.angle_beta   90.00
_cell.angle_gamma   90.00
#
_symmetry.space_group_name_H-M   'P 1'
#
loop_
_entity.id
_entity.type
_entity.pdbx_description
1 polymer ?
#
loop_
_entity_poly.entity_id
_entity_poly.type
_entity_poly.pdbx_seq_one_letter_code
_entity_poly.pdbx_strand_id
1 'polypeptide(L)' 'LKSDQGKACCDLKGMVAPDDEVLGPGIGAGVRKEDTALKEKINAGIKAIRASGKYDEITKKYFDFDIYGG' A
#
# COMPACT_ATOMS: atom_id res chain seq x y z
N LEU A 1 -7.64 -5.80 -20.30
CA LEU A 1 -6.57 -4.80 -20.48
C LEU A 1 -5.18 -5.40 -20.73
N LYS A 2 -4.73 -6.46 -20.05
CA LYS A 2 -3.36 -7.00 -20.31
C LYS A 2 -3.26 -7.81 -21.61
N SER A 3 -4.32 -8.52 -22.00
CA SER A 3 -4.42 -9.21 -23.30
C SER A 3 -4.70 -8.25 -24.45
N ASP A 4 -4.38 -8.66 -25.68
CA ASP A 4 -4.58 -7.84 -26.88
C ASP A 4 -6.06 -7.49 -27.10
N GLN A 5 -6.98 -8.46 -26.94
CA GLN A 5 -8.42 -8.16 -27.01
C GLN A 5 -8.85 -7.18 -25.93
N GLY A 6 -8.28 -7.33 -24.74
CA GLY A 6 -8.60 -6.47 -23.60
C GLY A 6 -8.06 -5.04 -23.72
N LYS A 7 -7.05 -4.79 -24.58
CA LYS A 7 -6.57 -3.44 -24.95
C LYS A 7 -7.44 -2.84 -26.05
N ALA A 8 -7.97 -3.67 -26.94
CA ALA A 8 -8.76 -3.22 -28.08
C ALA A 8 -10.21 -2.81 -27.72
N CYS A 9 -10.78 -3.35 -26.63
CA CYS A 9 -12.21 -3.15 -26.31
C CYS A 9 -12.51 -2.16 -25.19
N CYS A 10 -11.56 -1.91 -24.29
CA CYS A 10 -11.90 -1.58 -22.92
C CYS A 10 -10.91 -0.58 -22.32
N ASP A 11 -11.42 0.36 -21.53
CA ASP A 11 -10.64 1.35 -20.78
C ASP A 11 -10.61 1.02 -19.29
N LEU A 12 -9.49 1.29 -18.62
CA LEU A 12 -9.45 1.31 -17.15
C LEU A 12 -10.04 2.63 -16.63
N LYS A 13 -11.18 2.57 -15.95
CA LYS A 13 -11.79 3.75 -15.28
C LYS A 13 -11.69 3.72 -13.76
N GLY A 14 -11.12 2.66 -13.19
CA GLY A 14 -11.04 2.44 -11.74
C GLY A 14 -9.87 3.15 -11.04
N MET A 15 -8.93 3.74 -11.78
CA MET A 15 -7.85 4.56 -11.22
C MET A 15 -8.33 6.00 -11.09
N VAL A 16 -9.24 6.23 -10.15
CA VAL A 16 -9.68 7.58 -9.78
C VAL A 16 -8.74 8.18 -8.74
N ALA A 17 -8.72 9.50 -8.62
CA ALA A 17 -7.97 10.16 -7.56
C ALA A 17 -8.47 9.67 -6.18
N PRO A 18 -7.57 9.41 -5.22
CA PRO A 18 -7.99 9.06 -3.86
C PRO A 18 -8.76 10.22 -3.23
N ASP A 19 -9.82 9.86 -2.52
CA ASP A 19 -10.59 10.78 -1.68
C ASP A 19 -10.11 10.57 -0.23
N ASP A 20 -9.22 11.44 0.22
CA ASP A 20 -8.60 11.33 1.56
C ASP A 20 -9.62 11.53 2.69
N GLU A 21 -10.72 12.25 2.46
CA GLU A 21 -11.78 12.44 3.48
C GLU A 21 -12.55 11.14 3.72
N VAL A 22 -12.70 10.33 2.69
CA VAL A 22 -13.43 9.05 2.75
C VAL A 22 -12.50 7.88 3.06
N LEU A 23 -11.33 7.81 2.41
CA LEU A 23 -10.43 6.65 2.45
C LEU A 23 -9.31 6.79 3.49
N GLY A 24 -8.99 8.01 3.89
CA GLY A 24 -7.84 8.29 4.74
C GLY A 24 -6.50 8.10 4.02
N PRO A 25 -5.37 8.38 4.72
CA PRO A 25 -4.04 8.50 4.12
C PRO A 25 -3.36 7.14 3.80
N GLY A 26 -4.12 6.05 3.78
CA GLY A 26 -3.62 4.70 3.54
C GLY A 26 -3.79 3.74 4.72
N ILE A 27 -2.91 2.75 4.81
CA ILE A 27 -3.07 1.59 5.70
C ILE A 27 -2.14 1.71 6.92
N GLY A 28 -2.68 1.48 8.12
CA GLY A 28 -1.94 1.52 9.39
C GLY A 28 -2.23 0.35 10.32
N ALA A 29 -1.36 0.16 11.31
CA ALA A 29 -1.57 -0.80 12.38
C ALA A 29 -2.38 -0.16 13.52
N GLY A 30 -3.59 -0.65 13.77
CA GLY A 30 -4.45 -0.17 14.86
C GLY A 30 -3.93 -0.60 16.23
N VAL A 31 -3.80 0.34 17.16
CA VAL A 31 -3.44 0.12 18.57
C VAL A 31 -4.32 0.95 19.49
N ARG A 32 -4.38 0.60 20.79
CA ARG A 32 -5.06 1.44 21.80
C ARG A 32 -4.35 2.78 21.94
N LYS A 33 -5.08 3.83 22.33
CA LYS A 33 -4.57 5.21 22.36
C LYS A 33 -3.45 5.40 23.40
N GLU A 34 -3.55 4.68 24.51
CA GLU A 34 -2.61 4.69 25.62
C GLU A 34 -1.33 3.87 25.34
N ASP A 35 -1.34 2.97 24.35
CA ASP A 35 -0.23 2.06 24.04
C ASP A 35 0.89 2.75 23.22
N THR A 36 1.40 3.86 23.74
CA THR A 36 2.42 4.71 23.07
C THR A 36 3.72 3.96 22.78
N ALA A 37 4.22 3.16 23.73
CA ALA A 37 5.43 2.37 23.55
C ALA A 37 5.28 1.29 22.46
N LEU A 38 4.09 0.69 22.33
CA LEU A 38 3.82 -0.29 21.26
C LEU A 38 3.75 0.40 19.90
N LYS A 39 3.03 1.53 19.83
CA LYS A 39 2.96 2.37 18.62
C LYS A 39 4.36 2.72 18.11
N GLU A 40 5.25 3.16 19.00
CA GLU A 40 6.64 3.51 18.65
C GLU A 40 7.44 2.32 18.13
N LYS A 41 7.33 1.14 18.77
CA LYS A 41 7.98 -0.09 18.30
C LYS A 41 7.49 -0.51 16.92
N ILE A 42 6.18 -0.44 16.67
CA ILE A 42 5.59 -0.75 15.36
C ILE A 42 6.10 0.23 14.30
N ASN A 43 6.08 1.54 14.58
CA ASN A 43 6.58 2.56 13.66
C ASN A 43 8.06 2.36 13.32
N ALA A 44 8.89 2.04 14.31
CA ALA A 44 10.30 1.73 14.10
C ALA A 44 10.49 0.48 13.24
N GLY A 45 9.69 -0.56 13.48
CA GLY A 45 9.70 -1.79 12.68
C GLY A 45 9.31 -1.55 11.22
N ILE A 46 8.23 -0.79 10.98
CA ILE A 46 7.78 -0.40 9.63
C ILE A 46 8.87 0.39 8.91
N LYS A 47 9.53 1.34 9.60
CA LYS A 47 10.64 2.10 9.01
C LYS A 47 11.81 1.17 8.63
N ALA A 48 12.17 0.24 9.50
CA ALA A 48 13.29 -0.68 9.27
C ALA A 48 13.03 -1.68 8.12
N ILE A 49 11.84 -2.28 8.04
CA ILE A 49 11.51 -3.23 6.97
C ILE A 49 11.44 -2.55 5.60
N ARG A 50 11.01 -1.28 5.55
CA ARG A 50 11.05 -0.48 4.31
C ARG A 50 12.48 -0.14 3.92
N ALA A 51 13.28 0.38 4.86
CA ALA A 51 14.68 0.75 4.60
C ALA A 51 15.56 -0.44 4.16
N SER A 52 15.21 -1.65 4.59
CA SER A 52 15.94 -2.88 4.21
C SER A 52 15.51 -3.49 2.88
N GLY A 53 14.46 -2.97 2.23
CA GLY A 53 13.88 -3.56 1.01
C GLY A 53 13.10 -4.87 1.25
N LYS A 54 13.02 -5.34 2.49
CA LYS A 54 12.26 -6.55 2.86
C LYS A 54 10.77 -6.38 2.64
N TYR A 55 10.25 -5.15 2.77
CA TYR A 55 8.88 -4.84 2.44
C TYR A 55 8.60 -5.15 0.95
N ASP A 56 9.45 -4.66 0.05
CA ASP A 56 9.30 -4.89 -1.39
C ASP A 56 9.44 -6.37 -1.75
N GLU A 57 10.36 -7.10 -1.11
CA GLU A 57 10.51 -8.55 -1.29
C GLU A 57 9.22 -9.32 -0.95
N ILE A 58 8.53 -8.93 0.12
CA ILE A 58 7.26 -9.53 0.52
C ILE A 58 6.16 -9.12 -0.46
N THR A 59 6.03 -7.82 -0.75
CA THR A 59 4.95 -7.25 -1.56
C THR A 59 4.96 -7.79 -3.01
N LYS A 60 6.15 -7.97 -3.61
CA LYS A 60 6.29 -8.50 -4.98
C LYS A 60 5.77 -9.92 -5.17
N LYS A 61 5.53 -10.67 -4.09
CA LYS A 61 4.89 -11.99 -4.17
C LYS A 61 3.40 -11.90 -4.48
N TYR A 62 2.79 -10.74 -4.22
CA TYR A 62 1.35 -10.55 -4.31
C TYR A 62 0.94 -9.54 -5.39
N PHE A 63 1.79 -8.55 -5.66
CA PHE A 63 1.49 -7.46 -6.59
C PHE A 63 2.59 -7.33 -7.65
N ASP A 64 2.17 -7.14 -8.90
CA ASP A 64 3.07 -6.89 -10.03
C ASP A 64 3.26 -5.38 -10.32
N PHE A 65 2.87 -4.54 -9.38
CA PHE A 65 3.02 -3.08 -9.38
C PHE A 65 3.34 -2.58 -7.97
N ASP A 66 3.81 -1.34 -7.84
CA ASP A 66 4.05 -0.72 -6.54
C ASP A 66 2.72 -0.26 -5.91
N ILE A 67 2.36 -0.89 -4.79
CA ILE A 67 1.12 -0.57 -4.06
C ILE A 67 1.24 0.69 -3.20
N TYR A 68 2.44 1.22 -2.99
CA TYR A 68 2.68 2.45 -2.24
C TYR A 68 2.68 3.71 -3.11
N GLY A 69 2.43 3.57 -4.42
CA GLY A 69 2.15 4.69 -5.32
C GLY A 69 3.38 5.53 -5.67
N GLY A 70 4.52 4.89 -5.99
CA GLY A 70 5.61 5.55 -6.69
C GLY A 70 5.24 6.05 -8.08
#